data_AF-A0A917Z0G9-F1
#
_entry.id   AF-A0A917Z0G9-F1
#
_cell.length_a   1.000
_cell.length_b   1.000
_cell.length_c   1.000
_cell.angle_alpha   90.00
_cell.angle_beta   90.00
_cell.angle_gamma   90.00
#
_symmetry.space_group_name_H-M   'P 1'
#
loop_
_entity.id
_entity.type
_entity.pdbx_description
1 polymer ?
#
loop_
_entity_poly.entity_id
_entity_poly.type
_entity_poly.pdbx_seq_one_letter_code
_entity_poly.pdbx_strand_id
1 'polypeptide(L)'
;MSHSDAKAASADSSLAQHRKVPLDNQELRKTGFWLNQIFMIVSTIVGVYLAAQSGLQQALTFDTYSKMEDNYYLRMSLYEELKDNIGEVELYATDVLAKSPALQIIKDNRPPMDLYVWETMRYHPATLETPSEILTEVRRFYGKSRQLMDKAEQRKLGSAYAGAQLKLLTDHMQQNVLPVLAESAESLQQALAKEGVVIGSLKELKRAD
;
A
#
# COMPACT_ATOMS: atom_id res chain seq x y z
N MET A 1 36.28 120.77 17.80
CA MET A 1 35.93 119.88 16.67
C MET A 1 36.07 118.45 17.20
N SER A 2 35.07 117.93 17.92
CA SER A 2 33.88 117.19 17.42
C SER A 2 34.34 115.95 16.64
N HIS A 3 34.21 114.69 17.10
CA HIS A 3 33.15 113.92 17.79
C HIS A 3 33.82 112.85 18.70
N SER A 4 33.45 112.46 19.93
CA SER A 4 32.17 112.09 20.59
C SER A 4 31.32 111.07 19.83
N ASP A 5 31.47 109.78 20.12
CA ASP A 5 30.50 109.06 20.98
C ASP A 5 30.62 107.53 20.86
N ALA A 6 30.65 106.90 22.03
CA ALA A 6 30.43 105.47 22.21
C ALA A 6 28.96 105.11 21.88
N LYS A 7 28.74 103.94 21.29
CA LYS A 7 27.42 103.30 21.25
C LYS A 7 27.51 101.83 21.61
N ALA A 8 26.67 101.46 22.57
CA ALA A 8 26.61 100.18 23.25
C ALA A 8 25.91 99.07 22.44
N ALA A 9 26.30 97.84 22.78
CA ALA A 9 25.54 96.59 22.88
C ALA A 9 24.59 96.17 21.73
N SER A 10 24.89 95.00 21.15
CA SER A 10 23.89 94.04 20.69
C SER A 10 24.34 92.63 21.05
N ALA A 11 23.58 91.98 21.93
CA ALA A 11 23.63 90.54 22.14
C ALA A 11 23.19 89.83 20.84
N ASP A 12 23.90 88.79 20.43
CA ASP A 12 23.23 87.66 19.79
C ASP A 12 23.97 86.35 20.07
N SER A 13 23.29 85.51 20.81
CA SER A 13 23.63 84.13 21.13
C SER A 13 23.20 83.25 19.98
N SER A 14 24.11 82.69 19.19
CA SER A 14 23.75 81.50 18.40
C SER A 14 24.94 80.62 18.01
N LEU A 15 24.79 79.33 18.35
CA LEU A 15 25.36 78.15 17.70
C LEU A 15 26.83 77.81 17.97
N ALA A 16 27.05 77.23 19.15
CA ALA A 16 27.99 76.11 19.28
C ALA A 16 27.57 74.98 18.32
N GLN A 17 28.12 74.95 17.11
CA GLN A 17 28.07 73.77 16.26
C GLN A 17 28.96 72.69 16.85
N HIS A 18 28.40 71.86 17.74
CA HIS A 18 28.91 70.51 17.95
C HIS A 18 28.74 69.74 16.65
N ARG A 19 29.81 69.68 15.86
CA ARG A 19 29.94 68.76 14.73
C ARG A 19 29.96 67.34 15.31
N LYS A 20 28.79 66.71 15.41
CA LYS A 20 28.69 65.26 15.62
C LYS A 20 29.36 64.60 14.43
N VAL A 21 30.53 64.02 14.64
CA VAL A 21 31.14 63.10 13.68
C VAL A 21 30.18 61.90 13.58
N PRO A 22 29.57 61.63 12.41
CA PRO A 22 28.75 60.44 12.27
C PRO A 22 29.68 59.24 12.39
N LEU A 23 29.52 58.45 13.45
CA LEU A 23 30.12 57.13 13.54
C LEU A 23 29.61 56.32 12.36
N ASP A 24 30.54 55.86 11.52
CA ASP A 24 30.27 55.20 10.25
C ASP A 24 29.68 53.81 10.49
N ASN A 25 28.36 53.76 10.70
CA ASN A 25 27.59 52.53 10.84
C ASN A 25 27.32 51.84 9.48
N GLN A 26 27.95 52.28 8.38
CA GLN A 26 27.77 51.64 7.07
C GLN A 26 28.24 50.18 7.08
N GLU A 27 29.31 49.85 7.79
CA GLU A 27 29.83 48.48 7.84
C GLU A 27 28.91 47.55 8.62
N LEU A 28 28.35 47.99 9.76
CA LEU A 28 27.37 47.22 10.54
C LEU A 28 26.06 47.00 9.76
N ARG A 29 25.62 47.98 8.97
CA ARG A 29 24.44 47.84 8.09
C ARG A 29 24.69 46.88 6.93
N LYS A 30 25.89 46.90 6.34
CA LYS A 30 26.30 45.95 5.28
C LYS A 30 26.44 44.52 5.82
N THR A 31 27.02 44.35 7.01
CA THR A 31 27.16 43.05 7.67
C THR A 31 25.81 42.49 8.12
N GLY A 32 24.91 43.32 8.66
CA GLY A 32 23.54 42.91 8.99
C GLY A 32 22.70 42.55 7.78
N PHE A 33 22.88 43.25 6.65
CA PHE A 33 22.24 42.90 5.38
C PHE A 33 22.71 41.53 4.86
N TRP A 34 24.03 41.28 4.84
CA TRP A 34 24.57 39.99 4.43
C TRP A 34 24.16 38.84 5.34
N LEU A 35 24.10 39.09 6.66
CA LEU A 35 23.63 38.10 7.63
C LEU A 35 22.16 37.74 7.37
N ASN A 36 21.29 38.73 7.20
CA ASN A 36 19.88 38.50 6.86
C ASN A 36 19.73 37.74 5.53
N GLN A 37 20.55 38.06 4.53
CA GLN A 37 20.49 37.39 3.24
C GLN A 37 20.93 35.92 3.33
N ILE A 38 21.98 35.63 4.11
CA ILE A 38 22.40 34.26 4.40
C ILE A 38 21.28 33.51 5.13
N PHE A 39 20.67 34.12 6.16
CA PHE A 39 19.52 33.53 6.85
C PHE A 39 18.33 33.25 5.92
N MET A 40 18.02 34.16 4.99
CA MET A 40 16.95 33.94 4.00
C MET A 40 17.28 32.77 3.05
N ILE A 41 18.52 32.69 2.56
CA ILE A 41 18.97 31.60 1.69
C ILE A 41 18.89 30.26 2.45
N VAL A 42 19.46 30.20 3.66
CA VAL A 42 19.41 28.99 4.50
C VAL A 42 17.97 28.61 4.82
N SER A 43 17.10 29.56 5.17
CA SER A 43 15.68 29.31 5.44
C SER A 43 14.95 28.77 4.21
N THR A 44 15.28 29.24 3.01
CA THR A 44 14.65 28.77 1.77
C THR A 44 15.09 27.34 1.45
N ILE A 45 16.39 27.05 1.58
CA ILE A 45 16.94 25.71 1.37
C ILE A 45 16.35 24.72 2.38
N VAL A 46 16.29 25.09 3.66
CA VAL A 46 15.70 24.27 4.72
C VAL A 46 14.19 24.07 4.48
N GLY A 47 13.47 25.12 4.09
CA GLY A 47 12.04 25.02 3.78
C GLY A 47 11.73 24.06 2.63
N VAL A 48 12.49 24.15 1.53
CA VAL A 48 12.35 23.22 0.39
C VAL A 48 12.75 21.80 0.78
N TYR A 49 13.84 21.63 1.54
CA TYR A 49 14.30 20.31 2.01
C TYR A 49 13.24 19.60 2.87
N LEU A 50 12.66 20.30 3.85
CA LEU A 50 11.63 19.72 4.71
C LEU A 50 10.35 19.38 3.93
N ALA A 51 9.94 20.25 3.01
CA ALA A 51 8.79 19.97 2.13
C ALA A 51 9.03 18.76 1.23
N ALA A 52 10.23 18.64 0.65
CA ALA A 52 10.62 17.50 -0.19
C ALA A 52 10.71 16.20 0.64
N GLN A 53 11.26 16.24 1.85
CA GLN A 53 11.33 15.10 2.75
C GLN A 53 9.93 14.61 3.14
N SER A 54 9.04 15.53 3.51
CA SER A 54 7.65 15.21 3.83
C SER A 54 6.91 14.63 2.61
N GLY A 55 7.14 15.17 1.41
CA GLY A 55 6.53 14.66 0.18
C GLY A 55 7.00 13.25 -0.18
N LEU A 56 8.29 12.96 -0.07
CA LEU A 56 8.84 11.61 -0.30
C LEU A 56 8.29 10.60 0.71
N GLN A 57 8.28 10.96 2.00
CA GLN A 57 7.71 10.09 3.05
C GLN A 57 6.24 9.79 2.79
N GLN A 58 5.45 10.79 2.40
CA GLN A 58 4.04 10.60 2.05
C GLN A 58 3.89 9.67 0.83
N ALA A 59 4.72 9.85 -0.20
CA ALA A 59 4.67 9.03 -1.42
C ALA A 59 5.05 7.56 -1.15
N LEU A 60 6.08 7.32 -0.34
CA LEU A 60 6.48 5.96 0.05
C LEU A 60 5.40 5.28 0.91
N THR A 61 4.79 6.03 1.81
CA THR A 61 3.70 5.56 2.66
C THR A 61 2.49 5.17 1.81
N PHE A 62 2.11 6.02 0.85
CA PHE A 62 1.04 5.74 -0.11
C PHE A 62 1.32 4.49 -0.96
N ASP A 63 2.52 4.37 -1.53
CA ASP A 63 2.92 3.20 -2.33
C ASP A 63 2.85 1.90 -1.50
N THR A 64 3.31 1.96 -0.25
CA THR A 64 3.25 0.82 0.68
C THR A 64 1.80 0.40 0.94
N TYR A 65 0.93 1.35 1.27
CA TYR A 65 -0.48 1.04 1.53
C TYR A 65 -1.22 0.55 0.28
N SER A 66 -0.93 1.12 -0.89
CA SER A 66 -1.49 0.65 -2.16
C SER A 66 -1.12 -0.81 -2.43
N LYS A 67 0.15 -1.19 -2.21
CA LYS A 67 0.59 -2.58 -2.36
C LYS A 67 -0.10 -3.53 -1.40
N MET A 68 -0.23 -3.12 -0.14
CA MET A 68 -0.94 -3.90 0.88
C MET A 68 -2.42 -4.09 0.53
N GLU A 69 -3.08 -3.07 0.00
CA GLU A 69 -4.48 -3.15 -0.46
C GLU A 69 -4.62 -4.08 -1.67
N ASP A 70 -3.75 -3.96 -2.68
CA ASP A 70 -3.75 -4.84 -3.84
C ASP A 70 -3.55 -6.31 -3.41
N ASN A 71 -2.63 -6.55 -2.48
CA ASN A 71 -2.35 -7.86 -1.93
C ASN A 71 -3.54 -8.41 -1.14
N TYR A 72 -4.22 -7.57 -0.36
CA TYR A 72 -5.45 -7.94 0.34
C TYR A 72 -6.52 -8.43 -0.64
N TYR A 73 -6.83 -7.65 -1.68
CA TYR A 73 -7.87 -8.04 -2.65
C TYR A 73 -7.47 -9.28 -3.44
N LEU A 74 -6.18 -9.43 -3.76
CA LEU A 74 -5.67 -10.62 -4.44
C LEU A 74 -5.89 -11.88 -3.61
N ARG A 75 -5.52 -11.84 -2.31
CA ARG A 75 -5.69 -12.96 -1.39
C ARG A 75 -7.16 -13.28 -1.13
N MET A 76 -8.01 -12.27 -0.98
CA MET A 76 -9.45 -12.46 -0.79
C MET A 76 -10.11 -13.04 -2.05
N SER A 77 -9.71 -12.57 -3.23
CA SER A 77 -10.20 -13.11 -4.50
C SER A 77 -9.78 -14.57 -4.67
N LEU A 78 -8.54 -14.90 -4.30
CA LEU A 78 -8.06 -16.28 -4.30
C LEU A 78 -8.82 -17.15 -3.29
N TYR A 79 -9.14 -16.59 -2.12
CA TYR A 79 -9.88 -17.28 -1.08
C TYR A 79 -11.27 -17.71 -1.57
N GLU A 80 -12.04 -16.79 -2.16
CA GLU A 80 -13.38 -17.12 -2.67
C GLU A 80 -13.31 -18.13 -3.83
N GLU A 81 -12.40 -17.94 -4.80
CA GLU A 81 -12.20 -18.91 -5.89
C GLU A 81 -11.87 -20.31 -5.34
N LEU A 82 -10.93 -20.37 -4.40
CA LEU A 82 -10.48 -21.64 -3.83
C LEU A 82 -11.59 -22.32 -3.04
N LYS A 83 -12.35 -21.55 -2.25
CA LYS A 83 -13.47 -22.03 -1.44
C LYS A 83 -14.58 -22.62 -2.31
N ASP A 84 -14.94 -21.94 -3.38
CA ASP A 84 -15.97 -22.42 -4.32
C ASP A 84 -15.50 -23.72 -5.00
N ASN A 85 -14.28 -23.74 -5.52
CA ASN A 85 -13.70 -24.94 -6.15
C ASN A 85 -13.60 -26.13 -5.21
N ILE A 86 -13.22 -25.90 -3.94
CA ILE A 86 -13.20 -26.94 -2.92
C ILE A 86 -14.59 -27.53 -2.72
N GLY A 87 -15.61 -26.66 -2.61
CA GLY A 87 -17.01 -27.09 -2.45
C GLY A 87 -17.49 -27.94 -3.63
N GLU A 88 -17.24 -27.50 -4.86
CA GLU A 88 -17.62 -28.26 -6.06
C GLU A 88 -16.92 -29.62 -6.14
N VAL A 89 -15.63 -29.67 -5.83
CA VAL A 89 -14.85 -30.93 -5.81
C VAL A 89 -15.35 -31.86 -4.72
N GLU A 90 -15.68 -31.35 -3.54
CA GLU A 90 -16.22 -32.14 -2.44
C GLU A 90 -17.58 -32.74 -2.79
N LEU A 91 -18.48 -31.94 -3.37
CA LEU A 91 -19.79 -32.41 -3.86
C LEU A 91 -19.60 -33.50 -4.92
N TYR A 92 -18.73 -33.29 -5.89
CA TYR A 92 -18.42 -34.30 -6.90
C TYR A 92 -17.88 -35.60 -6.28
N ALA A 93 -16.98 -35.48 -5.30
CA ALA A 93 -16.38 -36.61 -4.61
C ALA A 93 -17.41 -37.44 -3.84
N THR A 94 -18.30 -36.78 -3.11
CA THR A 94 -19.25 -37.40 -2.17
C THR A 94 -20.55 -37.83 -2.83
N ASP A 95 -21.10 -37.02 -3.73
CA ASP A 95 -22.42 -37.27 -4.31
C ASP A 95 -22.37 -38.03 -5.62
N VAL A 96 -21.25 -37.97 -6.34
CA VAL A 96 -21.08 -38.65 -7.63
C VAL A 96 -20.12 -39.82 -7.48
N LEU A 97 -18.85 -39.54 -7.21
CA LEU A 97 -17.80 -40.56 -7.31
C LEU A 97 -17.94 -41.68 -6.27
N ALA A 98 -18.34 -41.37 -5.04
CA ALA A 98 -18.54 -42.36 -3.97
C ALA A 98 -19.56 -43.44 -4.34
N LYS A 99 -20.57 -43.11 -5.14
CA LYS A 99 -21.63 -44.04 -5.60
C LYS A 99 -21.17 -44.96 -6.72
N SER A 100 -19.94 -44.78 -7.23
CA SER A 100 -19.37 -45.53 -8.35
C SER A 100 -20.28 -45.64 -9.59
N PRO A 101 -20.78 -44.52 -10.14
CA PRO A 101 -21.75 -44.54 -11.21
C PRO A 101 -21.16 -44.97 -12.57
N ALA A 102 -22.04 -45.08 -13.57
CA ALA A 102 -21.66 -45.26 -14.96
C ALA A 102 -20.77 -44.09 -15.45
N LEU A 103 -19.92 -44.36 -16.46
CA LEU A 103 -18.89 -43.42 -16.91
C LEU A 103 -19.48 -42.09 -17.41
N GLN A 104 -20.64 -42.15 -18.06
CA GLN A 104 -21.31 -40.97 -18.57
C GLN A 104 -21.66 -39.99 -17.42
N ILE A 105 -22.20 -40.50 -16.32
CA ILE A 105 -22.53 -39.70 -15.13
C ILE A 105 -21.27 -39.07 -14.52
N ILE A 106 -20.16 -39.81 -14.46
CA ILE A 106 -18.87 -39.29 -13.98
C ILE A 106 -18.44 -38.07 -14.79
N LYS A 107 -18.56 -38.13 -16.12
CA LYS A 107 -18.16 -37.04 -17.03
C LYS A 107 -19.12 -35.85 -16.98
N ASP A 108 -20.43 -36.13 -16.99
CA ASP A 108 -21.46 -35.09 -17.05
C ASP A 108 -21.51 -34.23 -15.77
N ASN A 109 -21.04 -34.78 -14.65
CA ASN A 109 -20.99 -34.07 -13.37
C ASN A 109 -19.59 -33.60 -12.99
N ARG A 110 -18.62 -33.65 -13.91
CA ARG A 110 -17.25 -33.20 -13.63
C ARG A 110 -17.29 -31.69 -13.34
N PRO A 111 -16.75 -31.22 -12.20
CA PRO A 111 -16.69 -29.78 -11.91
C PRO A 111 -15.70 -29.10 -12.86
N PRO A 112 -16.04 -27.91 -13.40
CA PRO A 112 -15.18 -27.19 -14.34
C PRO A 112 -13.87 -26.69 -13.72
N MET A 113 -13.86 -26.44 -12.40
CA MET A 113 -12.81 -25.73 -11.65
C MET A 113 -12.48 -24.36 -12.25
N ASP A 114 -13.05 -23.30 -11.67
CA ASP A 114 -12.79 -21.92 -12.10
C ASP A 114 -11.42 -21.46 -11.60
N LEU A 115 -10.51 -21.10 -12.51
CA LEU A 115 -9.11 -20.75 -12.18
C LEU A 115 -8.75 -19.32 -12.55
N TYR A 116 -9.73 -18.44 -12.71
CA TYR A 116 -9.52 -17.10 -13.25
C TYR A 116 -8.53 -16.28 -12.41
N VAL A 117 -8.72 -16.21 -11.09
CA VAL A 117 -7.85 -15.50 -10.16
C VAL A 117 -6.49 -16.18 -10.12
N TRP A 118 -6.45 -17.51 -9.96
CA TRP A 118 -5.20 -18.26 -9.93
C TRP A 118 -4.34 -18.07 -11.19
N GLU A 119 -4.95 -18.08 -12.37
CA GLU A 119 -4.26 -17.86 -13.64
C GLU A 119 -3.80 -16.41 -13.78
N THR A 120 -4.62 -15.45 -13.33
CA THR A 120 -4.28 -14.02 -13.35
C THR A 120 -3.13 -13.70 -12.40
N MET A 121 -3.06 -14.37 -11.24
CA MET A 121 -1.97 -14.23 -10.27
C MET A 121 -0.59 -14.47 -10.90
N ARG A 122 -0.46 -15.28 -11.95
CA ARG A 122 0.83 -15.50 -12.63
C ARG A 122 1.50 -14.19 -13.08
N TYR A 123 0.70 -13.18 -13.40
CA TYR A 123 1.18 -11.91 -13.96
C TYR A 123 1.02 -10.74 -13.00
N HIS A 124 0.42 -10.95 -11.82
CA HIS A 124 0.17 -9.88 -10.87
C HIS A 124 1.42 -9.62 -9.99
N PRO A 125 1.90 -8.37 -9.86
CA PRO A 125 3.11 -8.06 -9.11
C PRO A 125 3.02 -8.43 -7.62
N ALA A 126 1.84 -8.28 -7.01
CA ALA A 126 1.61 -8.62 -5.60
C ALA A 126 1.56 -10.14 -5.30
N THR A 127 1.61 -11.00 -6.33
CA THR A 127 1.53 -12.47 -6.11
C THR A 127 2.68 -13.00 -5.26
N LEU A 128 3.90 -12.51 -5.49
CA LEU A 128 5.08 -12.98 -4.77
C LEU A 128 5.11 -12.51 -3.31
N GLU A 129 4.24 -11.56 -2.95
CA GLU A 129 4.05 -11.15 -1.57
C GLU A 129 3.03 -12.03 -0.84
N THR A 130 2.32 -12.94 -1.53
CA THR A 130 1.48 -13.96 -0.90
C THR A 130 2.38 -15.06 -0.31
N PRO A 131 2.11 -15.57 0.91
CA PRO A 131 2.91 -16.65 1.50
C PRO A 131 3.09 -17.84 0.54
N SER A 132 4.33 -18.28 0.39
CA SER A 132 4.71 -19.28 -0.62
C SER A 132 4.05 -20.65 -0.39
N GLU A 133 3.76 -20.95 0.88
CA GLU A 133 3.11 -22.14 1.37
C GLU A 133 1.67 -22.21 0.83
N ILE A 134 0.93 -21.10 0.90
CA ILE A 134 -0.43 -20.98 0.36
C ILE A 134 -0.42 -21.22 -1.15
N LEU A 135 0.44 -20.51 -1.88
CA LEU A 135 0.54 -20.65 -3.34
C LEU A 135 0.88 -22.10 -3.74
N THR A 136 1.74 -22.75 -2.96
CA THR A 136 2.13 -24.14 -3.19
C THR A 136 0.97 -25.10 -2.95
N GLU A 137 0.21 -24.93 -1.86
CA GLU A 137 -0.94 -25.77 -1.52
C GLU A 137 -2.08 -25.60 -2.52
N VAL A 138 -2.41 -24.37 -2.93
CA VAL A 138 -3.40 -24.09 -3.98
C VAL A 138 -3.01 -24.77 -5.29
N ARG A 139 -1.77 -24.58 -5.74
CA ARG A 139 -1.25 -25.24 -6.95
C ARG A 139 -1.37 -26.77 -6.86
N ARG A 140 -1.02 -27.34 -5.71
CA ARG A 140 -1.09 -28.79 -5.47
C ARG A 140 -2.52 -29.28 -5.47
N PHE A 141 -3.45 -28.54 -4.86
CA PHE A 141 -4.88 -28.84 -4.87
C PHE A 141 -5.40 -28.92 -6.30
N TYR A 142 -5.29 -27.85 -7.09
CA TYR A 142 -5.77 -27.84 -8.47
C TYR A 142 -5.14 -28.94 -9.33
N GLY A 143 -3.83 -29.16 -9.19
CA GLY A 143 -3.13 -30.22 -9.92
C GLY A 143 -3.59 -31.62 -9.53
N LYS A 144 -3.67 -31.93 -8.23
CA LYS A 144 -4.06 -33.26 -7.73
C LYS A 144 -5.54 -33.55 -7.99
N SER A 145 -6.42 -32.58 -7.79
CA SER A 145 -7.86 -32.72 -8.05
C SER A 145 -8.09 -33.08 -9.52
N ARG A 146 -7.48 -32.32 -10.46
CA ARG A 146 -7.53 -32.62 -11.89
C ARG A 146 -7.05 -34.04 -12.20
N GLN A 147 -5.89 -34.42 -11.68
CA GLN A 147 -5.33 -35.75 -11.92
C GLN A 147 -6.23 -36.89 -11.40
N LEU A 148 -6.86 -36.72 -10.24
CA LEU A 148 -7.76 -37.73 -9.67
C LEU A 148 -9.03 -37.86 -10.50
N MET A 149 -9.65 -36.74 -10.90
CA MET A 149 -10.81 -36.72 -11.77
C MET A 149 -10.51 -37.35 -13.13
N ASP A 150 -9.39 -36.99 -13.76
CA ASP A 150 -8.94 -37.57 -15.04
C ASP A 150 -8.75 -39.08 -14.94
N LYS A 151 -8.14 -39.57 -13.85
CA LYS A 151 -7.94 -41.01 -13.63
C LYS A 151 -9.25 -41.76 -13.39
N ALA A 152 -10.23 -41.14 -12.72
CA ALA A 152 -11.56 -41.70 -12.53
C ALA A 152 -12.30 -41.83 -13.86
N GLU A 153 -12.27 -40.78 -14.70
CA GLU A 153 -12.88 -40.78 -16.03
C GLU A 153 -12.21 -41.73 -17.01
N GLN A 154 -10.88 -41.87 -16.93
CA GLN A 154 -10.13 -42.83 -17.73
C GLN A 154 -10.25 -44.27 -17.21
N ARG A 155 -11.02 -44.52 -16.14
CA ARG A 155 -11.15 -45.82 -15.46
C ARG A 155 -9.81 -46.42 -15.01
N LYS A 156 -8.77 -45.59 -14.88
CA LYS A 156 -7.46 -45.97 -14.32
C LYS A 156 -7.47 -46.01 -12.80
N LEU A 157 -8.48 -45.41 -12.18
CA LEU A 157 -8.71 -45.41 -10.75
C LEU A 157 -10.19 -45.69 -10.47
N GLY A 158 -10.47 -46.49 -9.45
CA GLY A 158 -11.85 -46.76 -9.03
C GLY A 158 -12.54 -45.48 -8.58
N SER A 159 -13.76 -45.24 -9.05
CA SER A 159 -14.53 -44.01 -8.77
C SER A 159 -14.65 -43.73 -7.27
N ALA A 160 -15.08 -44.70 -6.46
CA ALA A 160 -15.19 -44.52 -5.01
C ALA A 160 -13.84 -44.19 -4.35
N TYR A 161 -12.75 -44.80 -4.81
CA TYR A 161 -11.41 -44.49 -4.31
C TYR A 161 -10.96 -43.08 -4.72
N ALA A 162 -11.19 -42.69 -5.96
CA ALA A 162 -10.91 -41.33 -6.43
C ALA A 162 -11.71 -40.29 -5.61
N GLY A 163 -13.00 -40.56 -5.35
CA GLY A 163 -13.83 -39.74 -4.48
C GLY A 163 -13.28 -39.64 -3.05
N ALA A 164 -12.86 -40.76 -2.46
CA ALA A 164 -12.24 -40.73 -1.12
C ALA A 164 -10.94 -39.90 -1.09
N GLN A 165 -10.10 -39.99 -2.13
CA GLN A 165 -8.88 -39.19 -2.23
C GLN A 165 -9.16 -37.70 -2.44
N LEU A 166 -10.16 -37.36 -3.26
CA LEU A 166 -10.61 -35.98 -3.44
C LEU A 166 -11.17 -35.41 -2.14
N LYS A 167 -11.94 -36.21 -1.38
CA LYS A 167 -12.46 -35.79 -0.08
C LYS A 167 -11.33 -35.49 0.91
N LEU A 168 -10.33 -36.37 1.03
CA LEU A 168 -9.17 -36.10 1.89
C LEU A 168 -8.44 -34.82 1.48
N LEU A 169 -8.38 -34.56 0.17
CA LEU A 169 -7.75 -33.36 -0.36
C LEU A 169 -8.58 -32.11 -0.05
N THR A 170 -9.91 -32.13 -0.21
CA THR A 170 -10.79 -31.00 0.14
C THR A 170 -10.81 -30.75 1.65
N ASP A 171 -10.88 -31.81 2.47
CA ASP A 171 -10.83 -31.72 3.94
C ASP A 171 -9.54 -31.02 4.41
N HIS A 172 -8.40 -31.40 3.84
CA HIS A 172 -7.12 -30.75 4.14
C HIS A 172 -7.14 -29.26 3.80
N MET A 173 -7.68 -28.89 2.64
CA MET A 173 -7.74 -27.49 2.22
C MET A 173 -8.68 -26.67 3.11
N GLN A 174 -9.86 -27.21 3.45
CA GLN A 174 -10.83 -26.55 4.32
C GLN A 174 -10.29 -26.34 5.73
N GLN A 175 -9.59 -27.33 6.27
CA GLN A 175 -9.16 -27.31 7.67
C GLN A 175 -7.83 -26.60 7.88
N ASN A 176 -6.92 -26.64 6.90
CA ASN A 176 -5.53 -26.19 7.09
C ASN A 176 -5.11 -25.04 6.18
N VAL A 177 -5.75 -24.84 5.01
CA VAL A 177 -5.25 -23.88 4.01
C VAL A 177 -6.17 -22.67 3.89
N LEU A 178 -7.49 -22.87 3.76
CA LEU A 178 -8.46 -21.77 3.71
C LEU A 178 -8.38 -20.85 4.93
N PRO A 179 -8.28 -21.36 6.19
CA PRO A 179 -8.16 -20.49 7.36
C PRO A 179 -6.88 -19.66 7.32
N VAL A 180 -5.74 -20.28 6.96
CA VAL A 180 -4.46 -19.59 6.87
C VAL A 180 -4.48 -18.51 5.79
N LEU A 181 -5.14 -18.76 4.65
CA LEU A 181 -5.33 -17.76 3.60
C LEU A 181 -6.21 -16.60 4.09
N ALA A 182 -7.33 -16.90 4.77
CA ALA A 182 -8.18 -15.87 5.36
C ALA A 182 -7.42 -15.01 6.39
N GLU A 183 -6.74 -15.63 7.34
CA GLU A 183 -5.90 -14.95 8.34
C GLU A 183 -4.81 -14.10 7.67
N SER A 184 -4.21 -14.60 6.59
CA SER A 184 -3.21 -13.83 5.84
C SER A 184 -3.80 -12.57 5.21
N ALA A 185 -5.05 -12.59 4.74
CA ALA A 185 -5.73 -11.40 4.24
C ALA A 185 -6.17 -10.47 5.39
N GLU A 186 -6.72 -11.01 6.46
CA GLU A 186 -7.10 -10.25 7.65
C GLU A 186 -5.92 -9.51 8.28
N SER A 187 -4.73 -10.13 8.30
CA SER A 187 -3.52 -9.48 8.80
C SER A 187 -3.15 -8.22 8.01
N LEU A 188 -3.37 -8.22 6.68
CA LEU A 188 -3.19 -7.04 5.83
C LEU A 188 -4.24 -5.98 6.14
N GLN A 189 -5.50 -6.39 6.31
CA GLN A 189 -6.58 -5.49 6.70
C GLN A 189 -6.33 -4.82 8.05
N GLN A 190 -5.90 -5.58 9.06
CA GLN A 190 -5.57 -5.05 10.38
C GLN A 190 -4.35 -4.13 10.33
N ALA A 191 -3.33 -4.48 9.54
CA ALA A 191 -2.16 -3.64 9.36
C ALA A 191 -2.54 -2.29 8.70
N LEU A 192 -3.38 -2.31 7.68
CA LEU A 192 -3.91 -1.09 7.06
C LEU A 192 -4.78 -0.27 8.01
N ALA A 193 -5.67 -0.92 8.77
CA ALA A 193 -6.54 -0.25 9.72
C ALA A 193 -5.79 0.44 10.86
N LYS A 194 -4.69 -0.14 11.36
CA LYS A 194 -3.83 0.47 12.39
C LYS A 194 -3.21 1.79 11.91
N GLU A 195 -2.94 1.88 10.62
CA GLU A 195 -2.38 3.05 9.96
C GLU A 195 -3.46 4.05 9.50
N GLY A 196 -4.72 3.82 9.88
CA GLY A 196 -5.86 4.68 9.53
C GLY A 196 -6.37 4.50 8.10
N VAL A 197 -5.89 3.49 7.36
CA VAL A 197 -6.38 3.16 6.02
C VAL A 197 -7.52 2.14 6.13
N VAL A 198 -8.72 2.55 5.74
CA VAL A 198 -9.89 1.65 5.68
C VAL A 198 -9.95 1.02 4.29
N ILE A 199 -9.75 -0.30 4.22
CA ILE A 199 -9.90 -1.03 2.96
C ILE A 199 -11.34 -0.83 2.44
N GLY A 200 -11.46 -0.39 1.18
CA GLY A 200 -12.73 0.00 0.55
C GLY A 200 -12.96 1.51 0.45
N SER A 201 -12.16 2.36 1.14
CA SER A 201 -12.35 3.83 1.11
C SER A 201 -11.62 4.55 -0.02
N LEU A 202 -10.55 3.98 -0.60
CA LEU A 202 -9.79 4.64 -1.68
C LEU A 202 -10.53 4.66 -3.03
N LYS A 203 -11.50 3.75 -3.23
CA LYS A 203 -12.37 3.75 -4.42
C LYS A 203 -13.46 4.84 -4.36
N GLU A 204 -13.77 5.36 -3.17
CA GLU A 204 -14.76 6.43 -2.98
C GLU A 204 -14.16 7.83 -3.15
N LEU A 205 -12.87 8.02 -2.83
CA LEU A 205 -12.18 9.29 -3.05
C LEU A 205 -11.96 9.63 -4.54
N LYS A 206 -12.04 8.64 -5.45
CA LYS A 206 -11.90 8.84 -6.90
C LYS A 206 -13.24 9.04 -7.62
N ARG A 207 -14.37 9.02 -6.89
CA ARG A 207 -15.74 9.24 -7.41
C ARG A 207 -16.36 10.55 -6.91
N ALA A 208 -15.61 11.37 -6.20
CA ALA A 208 -16.05 12.63 -5.63
C ALA A 208 -15.44 13.87 -6.32
N ASP A 209 -15.03 13.74 -7.59
CA ASP A 209 -14.66 14.84 -8.48
C ASP A 209 -15.47 14.79 -9.78
#